data_AF-A0A259DRS5-F1
#
_entry.id   AF-A0A259DRS5-F1
#
_cell.length_a   1.000
_cell.length_b   1.000
_cell.length_c   1.000
_cell.angle_alpha   90.00
_cell.angle_beta   90.00
_cell.angle_gamma   90.00
#
_symmetry.space_group_name_H-M   'P 1'
#
loop_
_entity.id
_entity.type
_entity.pdbx_description
1 polymer ?
#
loop_
_entity_poly.entity_id
_entity_poly.type
_entity_poly.pdbx_seq_one_letter_code
_entity_poly.pdbx_strand_id
1 'polypeptide(L)'
;TLPEAHPELIRFILNAQTQGLRLVLVITGKGKRREDHGPIPQRMGALRHQVPQWLRLPPLGQAVLQVTEAHVRHGGGGAYYVYLRRR
;
A
#
# COMPACT_ATOMS: atom_id res chain seq x y z
N THR A 1 -7.63 -11.28 1.87
CA THR A 1 -8.15 -10.58 3.06
C THR A 1 -7.06 -9.69 3.66
N LEU A 2 -7.35 -8.83 4.67
CA LEU A 2 -6.29 -7.98 5.29
C LEU A 2 -5.13 -8.80 5.88
N PRO A 3 -5.37 -9.92 6.61
CA PRO A 3 -4.30 -10.76 7.14
C PRO A 3 -3.39 -11.39 6.06
N GLU A 4 -3.93 -11.66 4.87
CA GLU A 4 -3.15 -12.16 3.73
C GLU A 4 -2.34 -11.05 3.05
N ALA A 5 -2.88 -9.82 2.97
CA ALA A 5 -2.25 -8.74 2.23
C ALA A 5 -0.99 -8.19 2.92
N HIS A 6 -0.95 -8.19 4.26
CA HIS A 6 0.21 -7.68 5.00
C HIS A 6 1.50 -8.49 4.78
N PRO A 7 1.52 -9.83 4.94
CA PRO A 7 2.73 -10.62 4.67
C PRO A 7 3.15 -10.57 3.20
N GLU A 8 2.19 -10.52 2.26
CA GLU A 8 2.51 -10.36 0.83
C GLU A 8 3.15 -9.00 0.52
N LEU A 9 2.68 -7.92 1.15
CA LEU A 9 3.32 -6.61 1.03
C LEU A 9 4.75 -6.63 1.57
N ILE A 10 4.97 -7.27 2.73
CA ILE A 10 6.31 -7.42 3.33
C ILE A 10 7.25 -8.10 2.34
N ARG A 11 6.85 -9.28 1.84
CA ARG A 11 7.64 -10.05 0.89
C ARG A 11 7.93 -9.24 -0.38
N PHE A 12 6.93 -8.58 -0.94
CA PHE A 12 7.08 -7.80 -2.16
C PHE A 12 8.10 -6.66 -2.01
N ILE A 13 7.97 -5.83 -0.98
CA ILE A 13 8.83 -4.67 -0.77
C ILE A 13 10.27 -5.07 -0.49
N LEU A 14 10.48 -6.06 0.38
CA LEU A 14 11.84 -6.51 0.71
C LEU A 14 12.51 -7.13 -0.51
N ASN A 15 11.81 -7.97 -1.28
CA ASN A 15 12.36 -8.54 -2.52
C ASN A 15 12.65 -7.47 -3.58
N ALA A 16 11.79 -6.47 -3.74
CA ALA A 16 12.04 -5.36 -4.65
C ALA A 16 13.31 -4.59 -4.26
N GLN A 17 13.50 -4.34 -2.96
CA GLN A 17 14.70 -3.68 -2.46
C GLN A 17 15.95 -4.53 -2.70
N THR A 18 15.91 -5.84 -2.43
CA THR A 18 17.05 -6.73 -2.66
C THR A 18 17.41 -6.84 -4.14
N GLN A 19 16.44 -6.73 -5.04
CA GLN A 19 16.64 -6.66 -6.49
C GLN A 19 17.19 -5.29 -6.96
N GLY A 20 17.37 -4.32 -6.07
CA GLY A 20 17.89 -2.99 -6.40
C GLY A 20 16.87 -2.07 -7.06
N LEU A 21 15.58 -2.43 -7.07
CA LEU A 21 14.54 -1.54 -7.55
C LEU A 21 14.46 -0.29 -6.67
N ARG A 22 14.29 0.87 -7.29
CA ARG A 22 14.27 2.16 -6.58
C ARG A 22 12.86 2.74 -6.42
N LEU A 23 11.91 2.25 -7.19
CA LEU A 23 10.53 2.67 -7.20
C LEU A 23 9.63 1.48 -7.55
N VAL A 24 8.59 1.27 -6.77
CA VAL A 24 7.53 0.29 -7.05
C VAL A 24 6.15 0.95 -6.92
N LEU A 25 5.16 0.37 -7.59
CA LEU A 25 3.77 0.78 -7.49
C LEU A 25 2.99 -0.28 -6.69
N VAL A 26 2.35 0.14 -5.61
CA VAL A 26 1.48 -0.72 -4.80
C VAL A 26 0.03 -0.33 -5.04
N ILE A 27 -0.77 -1.26 -5.59
CA ILE A 27 -2.18 -1.04 -5.91
C ILE A 27 -3.04 -1.65 -4.81
N THR A 28 -3.70 -0.80 -4.02
CA THR A 28 -4.59 -1.20 -2.91
C THR A 28 -6.06 -1.27 -3.31
N GLY A 29 -6.39 -0.73 -4.50
CA GLY A 29 -7.74 -0.52 -4.98
C GLY A 29 -8.39 0.73 -4.36
N LYS A 30 -9.35 1.33 -5.06
CA LYS A 30 -10.07 2.54 -4.59
C LYS A 30 -11.10 2.25 -3.48
N GLY A 31 -11.38 0.97 -3.24
CA GLY A 31 -12.53 0.50 -2.45
C GLY A 31 -13.83 0.62 -3.27
N LYS A 32 -14.68 -0.42 -3.27
CA LYS A 32 -16.02 -0.28 -3.84
C LYS A 32 -16.86 0.60 -2.90
N ARG A 33 -17.56 1.61 -3.45
CA ARG A 33 -18.77 2.16 -2.80
C ARG A 33 -19.75 1.00 -2.71
N ARG A 34 -19.88 0.40 -1.52
CA ARG A 34 -21.13 -0.28 -1.21
C ARG A 34 -22.13 0.83 -0.88
N GLU A 35 -23.33 0.75 -1.45
CA GLU A 35 -24.45 1.58 -1.00
C GLU A 35 -24.70 1.20 0.46
N ASP A 36 -24.25 2.05 1.37
CA ASP A 36 -24.29 1.80 2.81
C ASP A 36 -25.65 2.29 3.33
N HIS A 37 -26.63 1.37 3.39
CA HIS A 37 -27.98 1.63 3.93
C HIS A 37 -28.10 1.26 5.42
N GLY A 38 -27.00 0.93 6.09
CA GLY A 38 -26.98 0.56 7.51
C GLY A 38 -26.72 1.75 8.44
N PRO A 39 -27.15 1.69 9.71
CA PRO A 39 -26.95 2.77 10.69
C PRO A 39 -25.50 2.95 11.15
N ILE A 40 -24.59 2.03 10.76
CA ILE A 40 -23.17 2.02 11.14
C ILE A 40 -22.32 2.10 9.86
N PRO A 41 -21.50 3.16 9.67
CA PRO A 41 -20.65 3.28 8.50
C PRO A 41 -19.61 2.15 8.41
N GLN A 42 -19.60 1.39 7.31
CA GLN A 42 -18.52 0.43 7.06
C GLN A 42 -17.26 1.17 6.57
N ARG A 43 -16.12 0.95 7.24
CA ARG A 43 -14.83 1.56 6.84
C ARG A 43 -14.43 1.11 5.42
N MET A 44 -14.57 2.02 4.46
CA MET A 44 -14.25 1.80 3.06
C MET A 44 -12.73 1.69 2.83
N GLY A 45 -12.31 0.88 1.86
CA GLY A 45 -10.90 0.84 1.40
C GLY A 45 -9.91 0.51 2.52
N ALA A 46 -10.12 -0.58 3.24
CA ALA A 46 -9.27 -0.94 4.38
C ALA A 46 -7.78 -1.01 4.00
N LEU A 47 -7.44 -1.59 2.84
CA LEU A 47 -6.06 -1.63 2.36
C LEU A 47 -5.50 -0.23 2.04
N ARG A 48 -6.30 0.66 1.43
CA ARG A 48 -5.89 2.03 1.14
C ARG A 48 -5.42 2.77 2.39
N HIS A 49 -6.07 2.53 3.52
CA HIS A 49 -5.74 3.18 4.79
C HIS A 49 -4.60 2.46 5.54
N GLN A 50 -4.56 1.12 5.48
CA GLN A 50 -3.58 0.32 6.22
C GLN A 50 -2.19 0.33 5.58
N VAL A 51 -2.09 0.29 4.24
CA VAL A 51 -0.81 0.14 3.54
C VAL A 51 0.19 1.28 3.84
N PRO A 52 -0.18 2.57 3.82
CA PRO A 52 0.74 3.65 4.19
C PRO A 52 1.27 3.51 5.62
N GLN A 53 0.46 2.99 6.55
CA GLN A 53 0.88 2.73 7.92
C GLN A 53 1.86 1.56 7.97
N TRP A 54 1.54 0.43 7.34
CA TRP A 54 2.42 -0.75 7.30
C TRP A 54 3.80 -0.44 6.69
N LEU A 55 3.85 0.38 5.63
CA LEU A 55 5.10 0.80 4.98
C LEU A 55 6.03 1.62 5.90
N ARG A 56 5.51 2.19 7.00
CA ARG A 56 6.30 2.95 7.98
C ARG A 56 6.78 2.10 9.15
N LEU A 57 6.19 0.92 9.36
CA LEU A 57 6.48 0.05 10.48
C LEU A 57 7.57 -0.98 10.13
N PRO A 58 8.34 -1.50 11.10
CA PRO A 58 9.17 -2.66 10.88
C PRO A 58 8.35 -3.87 10.38
N PRO A 59 8.89 -4.69 9.47
CA PRO A 59 10.24 -4.62 8.89
C PRO A 59 10.40 -3.64 7.71
N LEU A 60 9.30 -3.05 7.22
CA LEU A 60 9.29 -2.29 5.96
C LEU A 60 9.92 -0.90 6.05
N GLY A 61 9.76 -0.22 7.19
CA GLY A 61 10.22 1.17 7.35
C GLY A 61 11.70 1.40 7.05
N GLN A 62 12.54 0.38 7.23
CA GLN A 62 13.98 0.43 6.92
C GLN A 62 14.27 0.30 5.41
N ALA A 63 13.36 -0.30 4.63
CA ALA A 63 13.48 -0.41 3.18
C ALA A 63 12.87 0.78 2.44
N VAL A 64 11.94 1.50 3.07
CA VAL A 64 11.17 2.58 2.44
C VAL A 64 11.85 3.94 2.65
N LEU A 65 12.04 4.66 1.54
CA LEU A 65 12.52 6.03 1.54
C LEU A 65 11.35 7.02 1.62
N GLN A 66 10.33 6.83 0.78
CA GLN A 66 9.19 7.72 0.67
C GLN A 66 7.98 6.98 0.10
N VAL A 67 6.78 7.42 0.50
CA VAL A 67 5.51 6.94 -0.04
C VAL A 67 4.70 8.15 -0.51
N THR A 68 4.18 8.08 -1.73
CA THR A 68 3.32 9.13 -2.31
C THR A 68 2.14 8.51 -3.04
N GLU A 69 1.00 9.19 -3.07
CA GLU A 69 -0.14 8.77 -3.89
C GLU A 69 0.25 8.68 -5.36
N ALA A 70 -0.25 7.66 -6.05
CA ALA A 70 0.02 7.47 -7.46
C ALA A 70 -0.72 8.51 -8.31
N HIS A 71 -0.18 8.78 -9.50
CA HIS A 71 -0.88 9.62 -10.48
C HIS A 71 -2.19 8.95 -10.93
N VAL A 72 -3.19 9.74 -11.37
CA VAL A 72 -4.51 9.23 -11.78
C VAL A 72 -4.44 8.14 -12.85
N ARG A 73 -3.49 8.27 -13.80
CA ARG A 73 -3.24 7.29 -14.87
C ARG A 73 -2.68 5.96 -14.36
N HIS A 74 -2.10 5.92 -13.16
CA HIS A 74 -1.51 4.71 -12.55
C HIS A 74 -2.33 4.21 -11.34
N GLY A 75 -3.57 4.69 -11.18
CA GLY A 75 -4.49 4.22 -10.14
C GLY A 75 -5.01 5.30 -9.20
N GLY A 76 -4.40 6.50 -9.18
CA GLY A 76 -4.78 7.60 -8.30
C GLY A 76 -4.79 7.19 -6.83
N GLY A 77 -5.77 7.67 -6.07
CA GLY A 77 -5.94 7.36 -4.65
C GLY A 77 -6.19 5.90 -4.27
N GLY A 78 -6.19 4.97 -5.23
CA GLY A 78 -6.17 3.53 -4.98
C GLY A 78 -4.77 2.92 -5.01
N ALA A 79 -3.72 3.70 -5.28
CA ALA A 79 -2.36 3.20 -5.42
C ALA A 79 -1.31 4.17 -4.88
N TYR A 80 -0.13 3.64 -4.57
CA TYR A 80 0.99 4.38 -4.01
C TYR A 80 2.28 4.08 -4.77
N TYR A 81 3.02 5.13 -5.10
CA TYR A 81 4.44 5.02 -5.40
C TYR A 81 5.21 4.86 -4.10
N VAL A 82 6.05 3.83 -4.05
CA VAL A 82 6.93 3.53 -2.91
C VAL A 82 8.36 3.59 -3.40
N TYR A 83 9.08 4.61 -2.94
CA TYR A 83 10.50 4.76 -3.19
C TYR A 83 11.28 3.93 -2.18
N LEU A 84 12.24 3.15 -2.68
CA LEU A 84 13.04 2.24 -1.87
C LEU A 84 14.44 2.80 -1.61
N ARG A 85 14.92 2.58 -0.39
CA ARG A 85 16.30 2.86 0.00
C ARG A 85 17.23 1.88 -0.69
N ARG A 86 18.42 2.35 -1.05
CA ARG A 86 19.48 1.47 -1.51
C ARG A 86 19.86 0.54 -0.35
N ARG A 87 20.04 -0.73 -0.66
CA ARG A 87 20.55 -1.71 0.30
C ARG A 87 22.04 -1.51 0.52
#